data_AF-A0A957MGS2-F1
#
_entry.id   AF-A0A957MGS2-F1
#
_cell.length_a   1.000
_cell.length_b   1.000
_cell.length_c   1.000
_cell.angle_alpha   90.00
_cell.angle_beta   90.00
_cell.angle_gamma   90.00
#
_symmetry.space_group_name_H-M   'P 1'
#
loop_
_entity.id
_entity.type
_entity.pdbx_description
1 polymer ?
#
loop_
_entity_poly.entity_id
_entity_poly.type
_entity_poly.pdbx_seq_one_letter_code
_entity_poly.pdbx_strand_id
1 'polypeptide(L)'
;STDPAYAELMVAEAAQAMPGIMVDDPLRAELERWQEEGLRLMLADMRRRGDIPAALALIERLQALPAGAANAEFLAQERDALVVQQAVQLVEQGDRTTALSLAGEIINAPDLQPAIEYRSLFTRWTISTTIADSGIAIDAMALAAPDRATEAEAALDDLAKGWQESPQTRAAQAQFTRSETAAGDTAFSLRLTLPAGASGVEFAQLTPPRPDWSLLRTLLAQLGPQVTTAAKGLWQEMQVSQPIDLRAAGDPWQS
;
A
#
# COMPACT_ATOMS: atom_id res chain seq x y z
N SER A 1 -32.22 28.42 16.54
CA SER A 1 -32.49 27.63 15.33
C SER A 1 -32.11 28.52 14.17
N THR A 2 -30.93 28.31 13.58
CA THR A 2 -30.53 29.05 12.38
C THR A 2 -31.21 28.39 11.19
N ASP A 3 -31.93 29.16 10.39
CA ASP A 3 -32.70 28.65 9.25
C ASP A 3 -31.73 28.18 8.16
N PRO A 4 -31.76 26.91 7.71
CA PRO A 4 -30.90 26.43 6.62
C PRO A 4 -31.10 27.24 5.32
N ALA A 5 -32.30 27.75 5.07
CA ALA A 5 -32.57 28.61 3.91
C ALA A 5 -31.82 29.95 3.99
N TYR A 6 -31.57 30.46 5.19
CA TYR A 6 -30.79 31.67 5.40
C TYR A 6 -29.31 31.46 5.09
N ALA A 7 -28.74 30.32 5.52
CA ALA A 7 -27.35 29.99 5.22
C ALA A 7 -27.11 29.76 3.72
N GLU A 8 -28.06 29.13 3.02
CA GLU A 8 -28.02 28.98 1.55
C GLU A 8 -28.04 30.34 0.83
N LEU A 9 -28.92 31.25 1.27
CA LEU A 9 -28.98 32.59 0.73
C LEU A 9 -27.69 33.38 0.97
N MET A 10 -27.08 33.30 2.16
CA MET A 10 -25.79 33.94 2.44
C MET A 10 -24.69 33.50 1.46
N VAL A 11 -24.58 32.19 1.22
CA VAL A 11 -23.58 31.63 0.30
C VAL A 11 -23.88 32.04 -1.15
N ALA A 12 -25.14 31.98 -1.57
CA ALA A 12 -25.55 32.30 -2.93
C ALA A 12 -25.36 33.78 -3.27
N GLU A 13 -25.78 34.68 -2.38
CA GLU A 13 -25.64 36.13 -2.56
C GLU A 13 -24.16 36.55 -2.53
N ALA A 14 -23.37 36.02 -1.59
CA ALA A 14 -21.94 36.29 -1.55
C ALA A 14 -21.22 35.83 -2.82
N ALA A 15 -21.54 34.64 -3.33
CA ALA A 15 -20.97 34.11 -4.57
C ALA A 15 -21.38 34.92 -5.81
N GLN A 16 -22.59 35.48 -5.85
CA GLN A 16 -23.04 36.34 -6.95
C GLN A 16 -22.41 37.74 -6.91
N ALA A 17 -22.15 38.28 -5.72
CA ALA A 17 -21.56 39.61 -5.56
C ALA A 17 -20.03 39.63 -5.78
N MET A 18 -19.33 38.53 -5.46
CA MET A 18 -17.87 38.39 -5.54
C MET A 18 -17.24 38.82 -6.89
N PRO A 19 -17.77 38.44 -8.07
CA PRO A 19 -17.16 38.75 -9.36
C PRO A 19 -17.21 40.24 -9.72
N GLY A 20 -18.10 41.00 -9.08
CA GLY A 20 -18.27 42.44 -9.32
C GLY A 20 -17.34 43.33 -8.51
N ILE A 21 -16.54 42.77 -7.59
CA ILE A 21 -15.75 43.50 -6.60
C ILE A 21 -14.25 43.30 -6.86
N MET A 22 -13.48 44.39 -6.76
CA MET A 22 -12.01 44.36 -6.92
C MET A 22 -11.35 43.52 -5.82
N VAL A 23 -10.19 42.93 -6.14
CA VAL A 23 -9.47 42.02 -5.22
C VAL A 23 -9.06 42.71 -3.91
N ASP A 24 -8.71 43.99 -3.96
CA ASP A 24 -8.24 44.76 -2.80
C ASP A 24 -9.37 45.50 -2.05
N ASP A 25 -10.63 45.29 -2.43
CA ASP A 25 -11.77 45.97 -1.81
C ASP A 25 -12.09 45.33 -0.44
N PRO A 26 -12.20 46.11 0.65
CA PRO A 26 -12.56 45.59 1.96
C PRO A 26 -13.92 44.86 1.99
N LEU A 27 -14.86 45.20 1.09
CA LEU A 27 -16.15 44.51 0.97
C LEU A 27 -15.98 43.05 0.51
N ARG A 28 -14.93 42.76 -0.25
CA ARG A 28 -14.64 41.40 -0.69
C ARG A 28 -14.33 40.48 0.49
N ALA A 29 -13.53 40.96 1.44
CA ALA A 29 -13.20 40.21 2.65
C ALA A 29 -14.43 39.94 3.53
N GLU A 30 -15.42 40.84 3.52
CA GLU A 30 -16.69 40.65 4.23
C GLU A 30 -17.57 39.58 3.55
N LEU A 31 -17.67 39.60 2.22
CA LEU A 31 -18.39 38.56 1.47
C LEU A 31 -17.75 37.18 1.60
N GLU A 32 -16.42 37.10 1.61
CA GLU A 32 -15.70 35.85 1.85
C GLU A 32 -16.00 35.28 3.23
N ARG A 33 -16.09 36.13 4.26
CA ARG A 33 -16.52 35.73 5.62
C ARG A 33 -17.97 35.24 5.65
N TRP A 34 -18.88 35.93 4.97
CA TRP A 34 -20.28 35.49 4.91
C TRP A 34 -20.44 34.15 4.20
N GLN A 35 -19.66 33.93 3.13
CA GLN A 35 -19.63 32.66 2.43
C GLN A 35 -19.09 31.54 3.34
N GLU A 36 -18.02 31.80 4.08
CA GLU A 36 -17.45 30.84 5.04
C GLU A 36 -18.42 30.50 6.18
N GLU A 37 -19.04 31.51 6.80
CA GLU A 37 -20.02 31.32 7.87
C GLU A 37 -21.26 30.56 7.38
N GLY A 38 -21.77 30.90 6.19
CA GLY A 38 -22.88 30.20 5.57
C GLY A 38 -22.56 28.71 5.32
N LEU A 39 -21.38 28.41 4.75
CA LEU A 39 -20.94 27.04 4.53
C LEU A 39 -20.76 26.25 5.84
N ARG A 40 -20.24 26.89 6.91
CA ARG A 40 -20.14 26.25 8.25
C ARG A 40 -21.51 25.92 8.85
N LEU A 41 -22.48 26.82 8.69
CA LEU A 41 -23.85 26.59 9.15
C LEU A 41 -24.51 25.44 8.39
N MET A 42 -24.34 25.39 7.07
CA MET A 42 -24.82 24.28 6.24
C MET A 42 -24.13 22.96 6.63
N LEU A 43 -22.82 22.97 6.90
CA LEU A 43 -22.07 21.78 7.33
C LEU A 43 -22.61 21.23 8.65
N ALA A 44 -22.86 22.10 9.63
CA ALA A 44 -23.44 21.70 10.92
C ALA A 44 -24.86 21.11 10.77
N ASP A 45 -25.67 21.63 9.84
CA ASP A 45 -26.99 21.09 9.54
C ASP A 45 -26.91 19.72 8.85
N MET A 46 -26.06 19.56 7.82
CA MET A 46 -25.87 18.27 7.14
C MET A 46 -25.36 17.18 8.09
N ARG A 47 -24.42 17.53 8.98
CA ARG A 47 -23.96 16.63 10.05
C ARG A 47 -25.09 16.21 10.99
N ARG A 48 -25.96 17.14 11.38
CA ARG A 48 -27.11 16.84 12.24
C ARG A 48 -28.11 15.90 11.55
N ARG A 49 -28.30 16.06 10.24
CA ARG A 49 -29.20 15.23 9.43
C ARG A 49 -28.60 13.87 9.07
N GLY A 50 -27.29 13.68 9.29
CA GLY A 50 -26.58 12.47 8.89
C GLY A 50 -26.36 12.37 7.38
N ASP A 51 -26.47 13.48 6.65
CA ASP A 51 -26.19 13.53 5.21
C ASP A 51 -24.68 13.70 5.01
N ILE A 52 -23.95 12.59 5.14
CA ILE A 52 -22.50 12.55 5.09
C ILE A 52 -21.96 12.95 3.70
N PRO A 53 -22.53 12.49 2.56
CA PRO A 53 -22.09 12.95 1.23
C PRO A 53 -22.22 14.47 1.06
N ALA A 54 -23.34 15.07 1.50
CA ALA A 54 -23.51 16.52 1.45
C ALA A 54 -22.53 17.26 2.36
N ALA A 55 -22.25 16.71 3.56
CA ALA A 55 -21.27 17.28 4.48
C ALA A 55 -19.84 17.28 3.90
N LEU A 56 -19.43 16.19 3.24
CA LEU A 56 -18.10 16.10 2.59
C LEU A 56 -17.96 17.12 1.47
N ALA A 57 -18.97 17.28 0.62
CA ALA A 57 -18.96 18.29 -0.45
C ALA A 57 -18.86 19.73 0.09
N LEU A 58 -19.42 20.00 1.27
CA LEU A 58 -19.29 21.30 1.94
C LEU A 58 -17.89 21.53 2.52
N ILE A 59 -17.22 20.48 3.02
CA ILE A 59 -15.82 20.57 3.46
C ILE A 59 -14.89 20.89 2.29
N GLU A 60 -15.08 20.24 1.13
CA GLU A 60 -14.29 20.55 -0.08
C GLU A 60 -14.46 22.01 -0.52
N ARG A 61 -15.71 22.51 -0.48
CA ARG A 61 -16.00 23.93 -0.76
C ARG A 61 -15.36 24.88 0.24
N LEU A 62 -15.36 24.53 1.53
CA LEU A 62 -14.66 25.32 2.55
C LEU A 62 -13.15 25.33 2.29
N GLN A 63 -12.53 24.19 2.00
CA GLN A 63 -11.09 24.09 1.70
C GLN A 63 -10.67 24.90 0.47
N ALA A 64 -11.56 25.08 -0.51
CA ALA A 64 -11.31 25.91 -1.68
C ALA A 64 -11.30 27.42 -1.39
N LEU A 65 -11.78 27.86 -0.21
CA LEU A 65 -11.76 29.26 0.21
C LEU A 65 -10.44 29.63 0.91
N PRO A 66 -9.97 30.89 0.80
CA PRO A 66 -8.73 31.34 1.45
C PRO A 66 -8.71 31.10 2.98
N ALA A 67 -9.84 31.30 3.64
CA ALA A 67 -10.00 31.08 5.09
C ALA A 67 -10.09 29.58 5.47
N GLY A 68 -10.56 28.73 4.55
CA GLY A 68 -10.52 27.28 4.74
C GLY A 68 -9.12 26.72 4.56
N ALA A 69 -8.30 27.29 3.68
CA ALA A 69 -6.88 26.96 3.57
C ALA A 69 -6.11 27.27 4.87
N ALA A 70 -6.47 28.34 5.59
CA ALA A 70 -5.92 28.65 6.91
C ALA A 70 -6.32 27.64 8.01
N ASN A 71 -7.42 26.91 7.81
CA ASN A 71 -7.94 25.87 8.72
C ASN A 71 -7.85 24.47 8.11
N ALA A 72 -6.93 24.25 7.15
CA ALA A 72 -6.88 23.04 6.35
C ALA A 72 -6.72 21.76 7.20
N GLU A 73 -5.89 21.81 8.25
CA GLU A 73 -5.68 20.67 9.16
C GLU A 73 -6.96 20.29 9.90
N PHE A 74 -7.71 21.26 10.40
CA PHE A 74 -8.97 21.01 11.10
C PHE A 74 -10.03 20.43 10.15
N LEU A 75 -10.14 20.98 8.93
CA LEU A 75 -11.07 20.48 7.92
C LEU A 75 -10.68 19.09 7.41
N ALA A 76 -9.39 18.77 7.36
CA ALA A 76 -8.90 17.43 7.02
C ALA A 76 -9.30 16.40 8.10
N GLN A 77 -9.06 16.71 9.38
CA GLN A 77 -9.50 15.86 10.50
C GLN A 77 -11.02 15.63 10.50
N GLU A 78 -11.79 16.68 10.20
CA GLU A 78 -13.25 16.60 10.15
C GLU A 78 -13.74 15.77 8.95
N ARG A 79 -13.08 15.89 7.80
CA ARG A 79 -13.30 15.03 6.62
C ARG A 79 -13.06 13.57 6.97
N ASP A 80 -11.93 13.25 7.59
CA ASP A 80 -11.56 11.87 7.90
C ASP A 80 -12.58 11.20 8.84
N ALA A 81 -13.03 11.94 9.87
CA ALA A 81 -14.07 11.46 10.77
C ALA A 81 -15.39 11.14 10.05
N LEU A 82 -15.80 11.98 9.09
CA LEU A 82 -17.01 11.76 8.30
C LEU A 82 -16.88 10.58 7.33
N VAL A 83 -15.71 10.41 6.70
CA VAL A 83 -15.48 9.28 5.82
C VAL A 83 -15.47 7.95 6.58
N VAL A 84 -14.89 7.90 7.78
CA VAL A 84 -14.98 6.72 8.67
C VAL A 84 -16.44 6.41 9.00
N GLN A 85 -17.26 7.42 9.31
CA GLN A 85 -18.69 7.23 9.56
C GLN A 85 -19.43 6.68 8.32
N GLN A 86 -19.12 7.20 7.12
CA GLN A 86 -19.67 6.70 5.86
C GLN A 86 -19.29 5.23 5.62
N ALA A 87 -18.03 4.87 5.86
CA ALA A 87 -17.56 3.50 5.72
C ALA A 87 -18.31 2.55 6.67
N VAL A 88 -18.53 2.96 7.93
CA VAL A 88 -19.32 2.17 8.89
C VAL A 88 -20.77 2.00 8.41
N GLN A 89 -21.43 3.07 7.95
CA GLN A 89 -22.80 2.97 7.43
C GLN A 89 -22.90 2.07 6.20
N LEU A 90 -21.93 2.13 5.28
CA LEU A 90 -21.87 1.24 4.12
C LEU A 90 -21.71 -0.23 4.54
N VAL A 91 -20.91 -0.52 5.57
CA VAL A 91 -20.79 -1.86 6.15
C VAL A 91 -22.13 -2.33 6.75
N GLU A 92 -22.82 -1.46 7.50
CA GLU A 92 -24.14 -1.77 8.07
C GLU A 92 -25.21 -2.03 7.00
N GLN A 93 -25.13 -1.32 5.88
CA GLN A 93 -26.00 -1.50 4.71
C GLN A 93 -25.65 -2.73 3.86
N GLY A 94 -24.57 -3.44 4.20
CA GLY A 94 -24.11 -4.64 3.49
C GLY A 94 -23.17 -4.37 2.31
N ASP A 95 -22.86 -3.11 2.00
CA ASP A 95 -21.92 -2.73 0.94
C ASP A 95 -20.48 -2.61 1.48
N ARG A 96 -19.92 -3.76 1.84
CA ARG A 96 -18.55 -3.86 2.35
C ARG A 96 -17.49 -3.51 1.30
N THR A 97 -17.78 -3.70 0.03
CA THR A 97 -16.88 -3.40 -1.09
C THR A 97 -16.63 -1.90 -1.21
N THR A 98 -17.69 -1.09 -1.20
CA THR A 98 -17.58 0.37 -1.26
C THR A 98 -16.98 0.92 0.03
N ALA A 99 -17.33 0.35 1.18
CA ALA A 99 -16.72 0.73 2.46
C ALA A 99 -15.20 0.52 2.50
N LEU A 100 -14.72 -0.61 1.96
CA LEU A 100 -13.29 -0.91 1.88
C LEU A 100 -12.55 -0.03 0.87
N SER A 101 -13.17 0.29 -0.27
CA SER A 101 -12.61 1.27 -1.22
C SER A 101 -12.46 2.65 -0.58
N LEU A 102 -13.46 3.07 0.19
CA LEU A 102 -13.51 4.40 0.79
C LEU A 102 -12.54 4.53 1.98
N ALA A 103 -12.51 3.53 2.87
CA ALA A 103 -11.58 3.51 4.00
C ALA A 103 -10.13 3.20 3.56
N GLY A 104 -9.95 2.48 2.45
CA GLY A 104 -8.64 2.15 1.90
C GLY A 104 -7.81 3.38 1.51
N GLU A 105 -8.44 4.44 1.01
CA GLU A 105 -7.74 5.70 0.71
C GLU A 105 -7.26 6.43 1.97
N ILE A 106 -8.00 6.35 3.08
CA ILE A 106 -7.61 6.94 4.37
C ILE A 106 -6.54 6.11 5.08
N ILE A 107 -6.64 4.78 5.05
CA ILE A 107 -5.59 3.91 5.60
C ILE A 107 -4.26 4.09 4.84
N ASN A 108 -4.33 4.44 3.55
CA ASN A 108 -3.17 4.78 2.73
C ASN A 108 -2.80 6.28 2.77
N ALA A 109 -3.43 7.08 3.64
CA ALA A 109 -3.09 8.49 3.78
C ALA A 109 -1.61 8.64 4.22
N PRO A 110 -0.83 9.54 3.58
CA PRO A 110 0.62 9.58 3.77
C PRO A 110 1.07 9.83 5.22
N ASP A 111 0.24 10.52 5.99
CA ASP A 111 0.38 10.95 7.39
C ASP A 111 0.02 9.85 8.40
N LEU A 112 -0.82 8.88 8.02
CA LEU A 112 -1.16 7.72 8.84
C LEU A 112 -0.22 6.53 8.59
N GLN A 113 0.59 6.61 7.54
CA GLN A 113 1.56 5.59 7.19
C GLN A 113 2.87 5.79 7.98
N PRO A 114 3.57 4.71 8.38
CA PRO A 114 4.85 4.78 9.10
C PRO A 114 5.88 5.66 8.37
N ALA A 115 6.95 6.12 9.01
CA ALA A 115 8.02 6.79 8.25
C ALA A 115 8.56 5.88 7.14
N ILE A 116 8.97 6.46 6.01
CA ILE A 116 9.28 5.72 4.77
C ILE A 116 10.33 4.62 4.96
N GLU A 117 11.30 4.84 5.86
CA GLU A 117 12.32 3.87 6.25
C GLU A 117 11.76 2.57 6.88
N TYR A 118 10.60 2.65 7.54
CA TYR A 118 9.91 1.53 8.18
C TYR A 118 8.83 0.89 7.30
N ARG A 119 8.50 1.49 6.14
CA ARG A 119 7.58 0.88 5.18
C ARG A 119 8.26 -0.31 4.50
N SER A 120 7.47 -1.27 4.02
CA SER A 120 7.96 -2.34 3.15
C SER A 120 8.37 -1.78 1.79
N LEU A 121 9.36 -2.40 1.13
CA LEU A 121 9.70 -2.11 -0.27
C LEU A 121 8.70 -2.74 -1.25
N PHE A 122 8.05 -3.83 -0.82
CA PHE A 122 7.15 -4.63 -1.65
C PHE A 122 5.78 -4.75 -1.00
N THR A 123 4.74 -4.56 -1.79
CA THR A 123 3.34 -4.74 -1.37
C THR A 123 2.90 -6.20 -1.48
N ARG A 124 3.51 -6.95 -2.42
CA ARG A 124 3.17 -8.34 -2.65
C ARG A 124 4.35 -9.10 -3.23
N TRP A 125 4.48 -10.35 -2.81
CA TRP A 125 5.30 -11.36 -3.47
C TRP A 125 4.42 -12.51 -3.97
N THR A 126 4.70 -12.98 -5.17
CA THR A 126 4.16 -14.23 -5.73
C THR A 126 5.35 -15.09 -6.12
N ILE A 127 5.46 -16.30 -5.58
CA ILE A 127 6.59 -17.18 -5.88
C ILE A 127 6.07 -18.53 -6.36
N SER A 128 6.56 -18.95 -7.51
CA SER A 128 6.36 -20.26 -8.10
C SER A 128 7.68 -21.02 -8.07
N THR A 129 7.64 -22.28 -7.69
CA THR A 129 8.83 -23.15 -7.67
C THR A 129 8.52 -24.45 -8.36
N THR A 130 9.38 -24.83 -9.31
CA THR A 130 9.33 -26.10 -10.04
C THR A 130 10.53 -26.93 -9.62
N ILE A 131 10.29 -28.13 -9.10
CA ILE A 131 11.32 -29.06 -8.67
C ILE A 131 11.33 -30.25 -9.63
N ALA A 132 12.48 -30.56 -10.22
CA ALA A 132 12.68 -31.67 -11.13
C ALA A 132 14.04 -32.33 -10.88
N ASP A 133 14.27 -33.50 -11.48
CA ASP A 133 15.55 -34.22 -11.38
C ASP A 133 16.74 -33.41 -11.92
N SER A 134 16.48 -32.49 -12.86
CA SER A 134 17.47 -31.59 -13.43
C SER A 134 17.85 -30.42 -12.51
N GLY A 135 17.07 -30.16 -11.46
CA GLY A 135 17.28 -29.03 -10.55
C GLY A 135 15.99 -28.34 -10.14
N ILE A 136 16.13 -27.13 -9.60
CA ILE A 136 15.03 -26.31 -9.09
C ILE A 136 14.97 -25.00 -9.87
N ALA A 137 13.81 -24.66 -10.39
CA ALA A 137 13.53 -23.36 -11.00
C ALA A 137 12.57 -22.56 -10.12
N ILE A 138 12.91 -21.30 -9.86
CA ILE A 138 12.10 -20.37 -9.08
C ILE A 138 11.76 -19.18 -9.97
N ASP A 139 10.48 -18.87 -10.06
CA ASP A 139 9.96 -17.64 -10.65
C ASP A 139 9.25 -16.87 -9.55
N ALA A 140 9.83 -15.74 -9.14
CA ALA A 140 9.26 -14.85 -8.14
C ALA A 140 8.87 -13.52 -8.80
N MET A 141 7.72 -12.97 -8.42
CA MET A 141 7.23 -11.67 -8.83
C MET A 141 6.98 -10.83 -7.59
N ALA A 142 7.66 -9.70 -7.49
CA ALA A 142 7.51 -8.73 -6.42
C ALA A 142 6.85 -7.45 -6.96
N LEU A 143 5.75 -7.03 -6.33
CA LEU A 143 5.10 -5.76 -6.62
C LEU A 143 5.70 -4.69 -5.72
N ALA A 144 6.22 -3.61 -6.30
CA ALA A 144 6.79 -2.51 -5.53
C ALA A 144 5.71 -1.80 -4.71
N ALA A 145 6.09 -1.24 -3.57
CA ALA A 145 5.26 -0.26 -2.90
C ALA A 145 5.18 1.03 -3.74
N PRO A 146 4.02 1.71 -3.74
CA PRO A 146 3.90 3.05 -4.34
C PRO A 146 5.02 3.95 -3.82
N ASP A 147 5.58 4.78 -4.70
CA ASP A 147 6.67 5.72 -4.41
C ASP A 147 8.03 5.11 -4.00
N ARG A 148 8.15 3.77 -3.96
CA ARG A 148 9.42 3.08 -3.60
C ARG A 148 9.98 2.18 -4.69
N ALA A 149 9.47 2.30 -5.92
CA ALA A 149 9.92 1.51 -7.06
C ALA A 149 11.44 1.62 -7.31
N THR A 150 12.01 2.83 -7.25
CA THR A 150 13.44 3.06 -7.46
C THR A 150 14.30 2.42 -6.36
N GLU A 151 13.85 2.49 -5.11
CA GLU A 151 14.57 1.89 -3.97
C GLU A 151 14.47 0.35 -4.00
N ALA A 152 13.30 -0.17 -4.38
CA ALA A 152 13.10 -1.60 -4.58
C ALA A 152 13.97 -2.16 -5.71
N GLU A 153 14.10 -1.43 -6.82
CA GLU A 153 14.98 -1.78 -7.94
C GLU A 153 16.45 -1.84 -7.48
N ALA A 154 16.93 -0.79 -6.79
CA ALA A 154 18.29 -0.76 -6.27
C ALA A 154 18.57 -1.93 -5.30
N ALA A 155 17.62 -2.26 -4.42
CA ALA A 155 17.76 -3.36 -3.48
C ALA A 155 17.81 -4.74 -4.18
N LEU A 156 17.02 -4.93 -5.25
CA LEU A 156 17.08 -6.15 -6.07
C LEU A 156 18.38 -6.26 -6.86
N ASP A 157 18.88 -5.15 -7.41
CA ASP A 157 20.16 -5.10 -8.10
C ASP A 157 21.33 -5.44 -7.15
N ASP A 158 21.30 -4.91 -5.94
CA ASP A 158 22.33 -5.21 -4.93
C ASP A 158 22.27 -6.67 -4.47
N LEU A 159 21.07 -7.25 -4.33
CA LEU A 159 20.90 -8.69 -4.10
C LEU A 159 21.48 -9.51 -5.25
N ALA A 160 21.18 -9.14 -6.49
CA ALA A 160 21.67 -9.83 -7.69
C ALA A 160 23.20 -9.82 -7.75
N LYS A 161 23.82 -8.66 -7.49
CA LYS A 161 25.28 -8.51 -7.42
C LYS A 161 25.85 -9.37 -6.30
N GLY A 162 25.26 -9.34 -5.09
CA GLY A 162 25.70 -10.16 -3.97
C GLY A 162 25.71 -11.66 -4.30
N TRP A 163 24.68 -12.15 -5.00
CA TRP A 163 24.63 -13.53 -5.47
C TRP A 163 25.64 -13.85 -6.57
N GLN A 164 26.00 -12.90 -7.43
CA GLN A 164 27.00 -13.11 -8.49
C GLN A 164 28.44 -13.04 -7.95
N GLU A 165 28.68 -12.21 -6.95
CA GLU A 165 29.99 -12.02 -6.34
C GLU A 165 30.40 -13.22 -5.49
N SER A 166 29.46 -13.88 -4.79
CA SER A 166 29.78 -15.07 -3.98
C SER A 166 30.08 -16.30 -4.86
N PRO A 167 31.22 -17.00 -4.65
CA PRO A 167 31.54 -18.23 -5.36
C PRO A 167 30.50 -19.34 -5.22
N GLN A 168 29.78 -19.37 -4.08
CA GLN A 168 28.83 -20.44 -3.75
C GLN A 168 27.51 -20.31 -4.53
N THR A 169 27.13 -19.08 -4.88
CA THR A 169 25.87 -18.76 -5.56
C THR A 169 26.06 -18.42 -7.04
N ARG A 170 27.28 -18.06 -7.48
CA ARG A 170 27.58 -17.68 -8.86
C ARG A 170 27.23 -18.74 -9.91
N ALA A 171 27.23 -20.02 -9.53
CA ALA A 171 26.88 -21.11 -10.45
C ALA A 171 25.38 -21.13 -10.79
N ALA A 172 24.52 -20.49 -9.99
CA ALA A 172 23.10 -20.37 -10.30
C ALA A 172 22.85 -19.20 -11.24
N GLN A 173 21.89 -19.37 -12.13
CA GLN A 173 21.48 -18.32 -13.05
C GLN A 173 20.35 -17.52 -12.39
N ALA A 174 20.70 -16.40 -11.77
CA ALA A 174 19.75 -15.41 -11.25
C ALA A 174 19.57 -14.29 -12.28
N GLN A 175 18.32 -14.03 -12.67
CA GLN A 175 17.94 -12.96 -13.58
C GLN A 175 16.83 -12.14 -12.97
N PHE A 176 16.99 -10.82 -13.00
CA PHE A 176 15.96 -9.87 -12.58
C PHE A 176 15.46 -9.11 -13.81
N THR A 177 14.16 -8.86 -13.87
CA THR A 177 13.54 -8.11 -14.97
C THR A 177 12.48 -7.20 -14.40
N ARG A 178 12.59 -5.90 -14.69
CA ARG A 178 11.57 -4.92 -14.38
C ARG A 178 10.46 -4.97 -15.43
N SER A 179 9.23 -4.83 -14.97
CA SER A 179 8.03 -4.76 -15.80
C SER A 179 7.02 -3.79 -15.19
N GLU A 180 6.14 -3.26 -16.02
CA GLU A 180 4.97 -2.52 -15.56
C GLU A 180 3.74 -3.42 -15.69
N THR A 181 2.91 -3.43 -14.65
CA THR A 181 1.64 -4.14 -14.67
C THR A 181 0.62 -3.39 -15.53
N ALA A 182 -0.46 -4.06 -15.94
CA ALA A 182 -1.56 -3.41 -16.67
C ALA A 182 -2.23 -2.27 -15.88
N ALA A 183 -2.05 -2.24 -14.55
CA ALA A 183 -2.56 -1.19 -13.67
C ALA A 183 -1.60 0.01 -13.53
N GLY A 184 -0.42 -0.03 -14.15
CA GLY A 184 0.63 1.00 -14.03
C GLY A 184 1.58 0.80 -12.86
N ASP A 185 1.38 -0.24 -12.04
CA ASP A 185 2.29 -0.54 -10.92
C ASP A 185 3.60 -1.15 -11.43
N THR A 186 4.71 -0.83 -10.76
CA THR A 186 6.03 -1.44 -11.05
C THR A 186 6.14 -2.82 -10.41
N ALA A 187 6.47 -3.83 -11.21
CA ALA A 187 6.71 -5.20 -10.76
C ALA A 187 8.09 -5.70 -11.21
N PHE A 188 8.70 -6.53 -10.37
CA PHE A 188 10.00 -7.15 -10.63
C PHE A 188 9.86 -8.66 -10.67
N SER A 189 10.34 -9.27 -11.75
CA SER A 189 10.44 -10.71 -11.92
C SER A 189 11.85 -11.17 -11.60
N LEU A 190 12.00 -12.07 -10.64
CA LEU A 190 13.21 -12.84 -10.36
C LEU A 190 13.04 -14.24 -10.94
N ARG A 191 13.99 -14.68 -11.75
CA ARG A 191 14.12 -16.06 -12.19
C ARG A 191 15.44 -16.64 -11.68
N LEU A 192 15.37 -17.68 -10.86
CA LEU A 192 16.54 -18.37 -10.30
C LEU A 192 16.53 -19.84 -10.69
N THR A 193 17.64 -20.34 -11.25
CA THR A 193 17.80 -21.76 -11.55
C THR A 193 18.95 -22.36 -10.73
N LEU A 194 18.62 -23.33 -9.89
CA LEU A 194 19.57 -24.10 -9.08
C LEU A 194 19.80 -25.48 -9.75
N PRO A 195 21.05 -25.88 -10.01
CA PRO A 195 21.34 -27.19 -10.58
C PRO A 195 21.02 -28.32 -9.60
N ALA A 196 20.84 -29.55 -10.11
CA ALA A 196 20.59 -30.73 -9.29
C ALA A 196 21.64 -30.89 -8.17
N GLY A 197 21.18 -31.11 -6.94
CA GLY A 197 22.02 -31.24 -5.75
C GLY A 197 22.51 -29.92 -5.14
N ALA A 198 22.22 -28.76 -5.75
CA ALA A 198 22.52 -27.46 -5.15
C ALA A 198 21.54 -27.11 -4.02
N SER A 199 22.00 -26.24 -3.13
CA SER A 199 21.24 -25.72 -1.99
C SER A 199 20.98 -24.23 -2.15
N GLY A 200 19.76 -23.80 -1.87
CA GLY A 200 19.32 -22.41 -1.77
C GLY A 200 19.74 -21.74 -0.46
N VAL A 201 20.31 -22.47 0.50
CA VAL A 201 20.70 -21.92 1.82
C VAL A 201 21.69 -20.76 1.69
N GLU A 202 22.66 -20.85 0.78
CA GLU A 202 23.62 -19.77 0.54
C GLU A 202 22.94 -18.51 -0.03
N PHE A 203 21.93 -18.68 -0.89
CA PHE A 203 21.12 -17.57 -1.39
C PHE A 203 20.32 -16.91 -0.26
N ALA A 204 19.76 -17.72 0.64
CA ALA A 204 19.03 -17.22 1.80
C ALA A 204 19.92 -16.41 2.74
N GLN A 205 21.17 -16.82 2.96
CA GLN A 205 22.12 -16.09 3.79
C GLN A 205 22.53 -14.74 3.21
N LEU A 206 22.63 -14.66 1.88
CA LEU A 206 22.94 -13.42 1.16
C LEU A 206 21.71 -12.52 0.92
N THR A 207 20.50 -13.00 1.27
CA THR A 207 19.28 -12.20 1.16
C THR A 207 19.18 -11.24 2.36
N PRO A 208 18.86 -9.93 2.14
CA PRO A 208 18.76 -8.95 3.21
C PRO A 208 17.90 -9.41 4.39
N PRO A 209 18.32 -9.17 5.64
CA PRO A 209 17.59 -9.66 6.81
C PRO A 209 16.37 -8.82 7.20
N ARG A 210 15.73 -8.16 6.24
CA ARG A 210 14.55 -7.31 6.47
C ARG A 210 13.24 -8.10 6.26
N PRO A 211 12.12 -7.69 6.89
CA PRO A 211 10.83 -8.39 6.80
C PRO A 211 10.29 -8.55 5.38
N ASP A 212 10.54 -7.56 4.51
CA ASP A 212 10.11 -7.52 3.10
C ASP A 212 10.73 -8.63 2.22
N TRP A 213 11.80 -9.26 2.71
CA TRP A 213 12.50 -10.39 2.05
C TRP A 213 12.25 -11.74 2.72
N SER A 214 11.50 -11.75 3.82
CA SER A 214 11.29 -12.94 4.66
C SER A 214 10.75 -14.15 3.90
N LEU A 215 9.82 -13.92 2.96
CA LEU A 215 9.24 -14.97 2.13
C LEU A 215 10.29 -15.61 1.21
N LEU A 216 11.01 -14.79 0.45
CA LEU A 216 12.05 -15.25 -0.46
C LEU A 216 13.15 -16.00 0.32
N ARG A 217 13.62 -15.42 1.42
CA ARG A 217 14.67 -16.01 2.26
C ARG A 217 14.24 -17.35 2.87
N THR A 218 13.03 -17.42 3.42
CA THR A 218 12.49 -18.64 4.03
C THR A 218 12.35 -19.75 2.98
N LEU A 219 11.84 -19.41 1.79
CA LEU A 219 11.77 -20.36 0.69
C LEU A 219 13.18 -20.87 0.32
N LEU A 220 14.12 -19.97 0.03
CA LEU A 220 15.48 -20.33 -0.35
C LEU A 220 16.18 -21.21 0.70
N ALA A 221 15.98 -20.94 1.99
CA ALA A 221 16.55 -21.74 3.08
C ALA A 221 16.02 -23.18 3.13
N GLN A 222 14.83 -23.42 2.58
CA GLN A 222 14.18 -24.74 2.50
C GLN A 222 14.46 -25.45 1.17
N LEU A 223 15.09 -24.78 0.20
CA LEU A 223 15.47 -25.39 -1.06
C LEU A 223 16.80 -26.11 -0.90
N GLY A 224 16.73 -27.42 -0.66
CA GLY A 224 17.90 -28.29 -0.60
C GLY A 224 17.47 -29.74 -0.43
N PRO A 225 18.31 -30.71 -0.83
CA PRO A 225 17.98 -32.11 -0.72
C PRO A 225 17.92 -32.54 0.76
N GLN A 226 16.73 -32.80 1.30
CA GLN A 226 16.60 -33.58 2.52
C GLN A 226 16.70 -35.06 2.15
N VAL A 227 17.93 -35.58 2.20
CA VAL A 227 18.21 -37.00 1.98
C VAL A 227 17.91 -37.75 3.27
N THR A 228 16.70 -38.30 3.41
CA THR A 228 16.47 -39.36 4.39
C THR A 228 16.91 -40.69 3.79
N THR A 229 18.07 -41.17 4.24
CA THR A 229 18.57 -42.51 3.92
C THR A 229 18.08 -43.50 4.96
N ALA A 230 17.19 -44.41 4.57
CA ALA A 230 16.85 -45.57 5.37
C ALA A 230 17.62 -46.78 4.84
N ALA A 231 18.53 -47.32 5.66
CA ALA A 231 19.24 -48.56 5.34
C ALA A 231 18.42 -49.76 5.85
N LYS A 232 17.95 -50.62 4.95
CA LYS A 232 17.35 -51.93 5.28
C LYS A 232 18.22 -53.04 4.70
N GLY A 233 19.26 -53.42 5.44
CA GLY A 233 20.15 -54.53 5.07
C GLY A 233 20.96 -54.25 3.80
N LEU A 234 20.68 -54.97 2.70
CA LEU A 234 21.38 -54.86 1.41
C LEU A 234 20.81 -53.78 0.47
N TRP A 235 19.76 -53.08 0.87
CA TRP A 235 19.09 -52.06 0.05
C TRP A 235 19.11 -50.70 0.76
N GLN A 236 19.45 -49.66 -0.01
CA GLN A 236 19.40 -48.27 0.43
C GLN A 236 18.17 -47.63 -0.20
N GLU A 237 17.21 -47.25 0.63
CA GLU A 237 16.03 -46.51 0.21
C GLU A 237 16.31 -45.02 0.43
N MET A 238 16.42 -44.27 -0.67
CA MET A 238 16.48 -42.81 -0.63
C MET A 238 15.06 -42.27 -0.80
N GLN A 239 14.51 -41.70 0.27
CA GLN A 239 13.26 -40.96 0.20
C GLN A 239 13.64 -39.48 0.17
N VAL A 240 13.42 -38.82 -0.96
CA VAL A 240 13.55 -37.37 -1.09
C VAL A 240 12.17 -36.79 -0.81
N SER A 241 12.01 -36.11 0.31
CA SER A 241 10.79 -35.37 0.63
C SER A 241 11.17 -33.92 0.87
N GLN A 242 10.42 -32.99 0.27
CA GLN A 242 10.66 -31.57 0.42
C GLN A 242 9.40 -30.90 0.98
N PRO A 243 9.18 -30.98 2.31
CA PRO A 243 8.10 -30.25 2.94
C PRO A 243 8.46 -28.76 2.93
N ILE A 244 7.81 -27.98 2.06
CA ILE A 244 7.89 -26.52 2.09
C ILE A 244 6.90 -26.04 3.16
N ASP A 245 7.39 -25.43 4.24
CA ASP A 245 6.57 -24.79 5.27
C ASP A 245 6.77 -23.28 5.25
N LEU A 246 5.82 -22.57 4.64
CA LEU A 246 5.87 -21.11 4.49
C LEU A 246 5.12 -20.38 5.61
N ARG A 247 4.59 -21.07 6.63
CA ARG A 247 3.77 -20.43 7.67
C ARG A 247 4.55 -19.34 8.43
N ALA A 248 5.82 -19.61 8.75
CA ALA A 248 6.70 -18.66 9.43
C ALA A 248 7.11 -17.44 8.57
N ALA A 249 6.86 -17.47 7.25
CA ALA A 249 7.15 -16.32 6.38
C ALA A 249 6.10 -15.20 6.50
N GLY A 250 4.91 -15.52 7.02
CA GLY A 250 3.82 -14.54 7.21
C GLY A 250 3.90 -13.74 8.51
N ASP A 251 4.52 -14.29 9.55
CA ASP A 251 4.60 -13.67 10.88
C ASP A 251 5.19 -12.24 10.86
N PRO A 252 6.24 -11.93 10.09
CA PRO A 252 6.81 -10.57 10.00
C PRO A 252 5.92 -9.56 9.26
N TRP A 253 4.90 -10.01 8.54
CA TRP A 253 3.94 -9.15 7.83
C TRP A 253 2.71 -8.81 8.66
N GLN A 254 2.51 -9.51 9.79
CA GLN A 254 1.35 -9.32 10.68
C GLN A 254 1.65 -8.39 11.87
N SER A 255 2.90 -7.98 12.06
CA SER A 255 3.34 -7.10 13.15
C SER A 255 3.37 -5.63 12.77
#